data_AF-S6BKH4-F1
#
_entry.id   AF-S6BKH4-F1
#
_cell.length_a   1.000
_cell.length_b   1.000
_cell.length_c   1.000
_cell.angle_alpha   90.00
_cell.angle_beta   90.00
_cell.angle_gamma   90.00
#
_symmetry.space_group_name_H-M   'P 1'
#
loop_
_entity.id
_entity.type
_entity.pdbx_description
1 polymer ?
#
loop_
_entity_poly.entity_id
_entity_poly.type
_entity_poly.pdbx_seq_one_letter_code
_entity_poly.pdbx_strand_id
1 'polypeptide(L)'
;MYKTQNKLSGENRRNHSEKPSVIYKPSTTVPQNTLLEIPPPKELENPITFNPTVDTFFDADNNKLVLLMELPGFSSTDINVECGWGELIISGPRNKDELYEKFGNNLDIHIRERKVGYFYRRFKLPNNAIDKSISVGYSNGILDIRIECSQFSEMRRVQIDAKA
;
A
#
# COMPACT_ATOMS: atom_id res chain seq x y z
N MET A 1 -16.00 -38.64 -32.56
CA MET A 1 -14.63 -38.20 -32.90
C MET A 1 -14.71 -36.82 -33.53
N TYR A 2 -14.31 -35.78 -32.82
CA TYR A 2 -13.94 -34.50 -33.42
C TYR A 2 -12.73 -33.99 -32.64
N LYS A 3 -11.57 -33.94 -33.32
CA LYS A 3 -10.35 -33.31 -32.83
C LYS A 3 -10.45 -31.83 -33.15
N THR A 4 -10.42 -30.97 -32.15
CA THR A 4 -10.14 -29.55 -32.33
C THR A 4 -8.80 -29.27 -31.67
N GLN A 5 -7.77 -29.09 -32.49
CA GLN A 5 -6.50 -28.55 -32.05
C GLN A 5 -6.69 -27.09 -31.66
N ASN A 6 -6.53 -26.75 -30.39
CA ASN A 6 -6.26 -25.38 -29.98
C ASN A 6 -4.78 -25.26 -29.62
N LYS A 7 -4.12 -24.41 -30.40
CA LYS A 7 -2.71 -24.06 -30.35
C LYS A 7 -2.49 -23.24 -29.07
N LEU A 8 -1.83 -23.82 -28.07
CA LEU A 8 -1.41 -23.14 -26.85
C LEU A 8 -0.29 -22.15 -27.21
N SER A 9 -0.61 -20.86 -27.27
CA SER A 9 0.39 -19.78 -27.29
C SER A 9 0.77 -19.44 -25.85
N GLY A 10 2.01 -19.79 -25.51
CA GLY A 10 2.80 -19.44 -24.32
C GLY A 10 2.12 -18.67 -23.19
N GLU A 11 1.72 -19.39 -22.15
CA GLU A 11 1.53 -18.80 -20.83
C GLU A 11 2.88 -18.35 -20.28
N ASN A 12 3.12 -17.04 -20.26
CA ASN A 12 4.23 -16.45 -19.53
C ASN A 12 3.82 -16.36 -18.05
N ARG A 13 3.76 -17.50 -17.35
CA ARG A 13 3.55 -17.53 -15.88
C ARG A 13 4.81 -16.96 -15.23
N ARG A 14 4.80 -15.67 -14.94
CA ARG A 14 5.81 -15.06 -14.06
C ARG A 14 5.69 -15.76 -12.71
N ASN A 15 6.74 -16.48 -12.31
CA ASN A 15 6.81 -17.08 -10.98
C ASN A 15 6.89 -15.95 -9.95
N HIS A 16 5.75 -15.55 -9.39
CA HIS A 16 5.69 -14.63 -8.28
C HIS A 16 6.02 -15.41 -7.00
N SER A 17 7.25 -15.29 -6.48
CA SER A 17 7.54 -15.78 -5.13
C SER A 17 7.09 -14.71 -4.14
N GLU A 18 6.02 -14.98 -3.38
CA GLU A 18 5.69 -14.16 -2.22
C GLU A 18 6.90 -14.12 -1.28
N LYS A 19 7.39 -12.92 -0.96
CA LYS A 19 8.45 -12.76 0.03
C LYS A 19 7.82 -12.92 1.42
N PRO A 20 8.43 -13.70 2.33
CA PRO A 20 7.90 -13.87 3.68
C PRO A 20 7.87 -12.53 4.41
N SER A 21 6.83 -12.32 5.22
CA SER A 21 6.68 -11.14 6.08
C SER A 21 7.87 -11.02 7.05
N VAL A 22 8.58 -9.89 7.02
CA VAL A 22 9.75 -9.65 7.88
C VAL A 22 9.26 -9.26 9.29
N ILE A 23 9.77 -9.93 10.34
CA ILE A 23 9.46 -9.58 11.74
C ILE A 23 10.00 -8.18 12.04
N TYR A 24 9.11 -7.26 12.45
CA TYR A 24 9.45 -5.88 12.79
C TYR A 24 10.44 -5.79 13.98
N LYS A 25 11.61 -5.23 13.72
CA LYS A 25 12.50 -4.65 14.76
C LYS A 25 12.58 -3.13 14.56
N PRO A 26 12.61 -2.31 15.61
CA PRO A 26 12.62 -0.84 15.49
C PRO A 26 13.76 -0.28 14.62
N SER A 27 14.91 -0.97 14.56
CA SER A 27 16.08 -0.59 13.75
C SER A 27 16.13 -1.23 12.36
N THR A 28 15.05 -1.88 11.90
CA THR A 28 15.10 -2.64 10.64
C THR A 28 15.33 -1.70 9.46
N THR A 29 16.46 -1.90 8.77
CA THR A 29 16.69 -1.38 7.42
C THR A 29 15.66 -2.02 6.49
N VAL A 30 14.87 -1.20 5.80
CA VAL A 30 13.91 -1.70 4.82
C VAL A 30 14.70 -2.20 3.60
N PRO A 31 14.49 -3.44 3.14
CA PRO A 31 15.09 -3.91 1.91
C PRO A 31 14.74 -2.98 0.75
N GLN A 32 15.64 -2.84 -0.22
CA GLN A 32 15.37 -2.02 -1.40
C GLN A 32 14.08 -2.45 -2.08
N ASN A 33 13.40 -1.47 -2.68
CA ASN A 33 12.21 -1.72 -3.50
C ASN A 33 11.13 -2.53 -2.76
N THR A 34 11.04 -2.36 -1.44
CA THR A 34 10.08 -3.05 -0.58
C THR A 34 9.45 -2.05 0.37
N LEU A 35 8.13 -2.15 0.59
CA LEU A 35 7.46 -1.46 1.69
C LEU A 35 7.43 -2.37 2.91
N LEU A 36 7.78 -1.84 4.07
CA LEU A 36 7.66 -2.56 5.33
C LEU A 36 6.51 -1.98 6.14
N GLU A 37 5.45 -2.75 6.36
CA GLU A 37 4.41 -2.35 7.31
C GLU A 37 4.99 -2.28 8.72
N ILE A 38 4.71 -1.18 9.41
CA ILE A 38 5.15 -0.95 10.79
C ILE A 38 3.93 -0.68 11.68
N PRO A 39 4.00 -1.01 12.99
CA PRO A 39 2.89 -0.78 13.89
C PRO A 39 2.46 0.69 13.95
N PRO A 40 1.17 0.96 14.20
CA PRO A 40 0.71 2.31 14.50
C PRO A 40 1.40 2.88 15.75
N PRO A 41 1.44 4.21 15.92
CA PRO A 41 1.90 4.81 17.16
C PRO A 41 1.00 4.37 18.33
N LYS A 42 1.56 4.36 19.55
CA LYS A 42 0.85 3.93 20.77
C LYS A 42 -0.34 4.82 21.10
N GLU A 43 -0.24 6.10 20.76
CA GLU A 43 -1.23 7.12 21.03
C GLU A 43 -1.81 7.57 19.68
N LEU A 44 -3.04 7.15 19.42
CA LEU A 44 -3.84 7.61 18.29
C LEU A 44 -5.09 8.31 18.84
N GLU A 45 -5.50 9.39 18.20
CA GLU A 45 -6.74 10.11 18.57
C GLU A 45 -7.97 9.21 18.43
N ASN A 46 -7.98 8.37 17.38
CA ASN A 46 -9.08 7.46 17.08
C ASN A 46 -8.61 6.01 17.18
N PRO A 47 -9.33 5.14 17.90
CA PRO A 47 -8.97 3.72 17.98
C PRO A 47 -9.20 3.05 16.62
N ILE A 48 -8.22 2.24 16.19
CA ILE A 48 -8.33 1.44 14.98
C ILE A 48 -9.37 0.35 15.21
N THR A 49 -10.44 0.35 14.42
CA THR A 49 -11.53 -0.65 14.50
C THR A 49 -11.50 -1.64 13.34
N PHE A 50 -10.73 -1.36 12.29
CA PHE A 50 -10.52 -2.28 11.17
C PHE A 50 -9.20 -2.04 10.45
N ASN A 51 -8.75 -3.07 9.74
CA ASN A 51 -7.56 -3.05 8.91
C ASN A 51 -7.96 -3.36 7.46
N PRO A 52 -7.95 -2.37 6.53
CA PRO A 52 -8.10 -2.60 5.10
C PRO A 52 -7.04 -3.55 4.58
N THR A 53 -7.38 -4.39 3.60
CA THR A 53 -6.46 -5.27 2.86
C THR A 53 -5.57 -4.42 1.95
N VAL A 54 -4.31 -4.84 1.78
CA VAL A 54 -3.33 -4.15 0.94
C VAL A 54 -2.46 -5.15 0.21
N ASP A 55 -2.18 -4.83 -1.05
CA ASP A 55 -1.07 -5.39 -1.82
C ASP A 55 0.06 -4.37 -1.92
N THR A 56 1.30 -4.81 -1.75
CA THR A 56 2.49 -4.00 -2.00
C THR A 56 3.45 -4.74 -2.90
N PHE A 57 3.97 -4.08 -3.92
CA PHE A 57 4.93 -4.68 -4.84
C PHE A 57 5.80 -3.60 -5.49
N PHE A 58 6.88 -4.06 -6.12
CA PHE A 58 7.74 -3.22 -6.93
C PHE A 58 7.50 -3.52 -8.41
N ASP A 59 7.07 -2.50 -9.14
CA ASP A 59 6.98 -2.50 -10.59
C ASP A 59 8.38 -2.20 -11.15
N ALA A 60 9.10 -3.26 -11.52
CA ALA A 60 10.45 -3.17 -12.05
C ALA A 60 10.52 -2.49 -13.43
N ASP A 61 9.47 -2.60 -14.24
CA ASP A 61 9.44 -2.04 -15.60
C ASP A 61 9.38 -0.51 -15.54
N ASN A 62 8.68 0.03 -14.53
CA ASN A 62 8.55 1.48 -14.32
C ASN A 62 9.37 2.02 -13.14
N ASN A 63 10.10 1.14 -12.43
CA ASN A 63 10.91 1.46 -11.26
C ASN A 63 10.10 2.17 -10.16
N LYS A 64 8.91 1.63 -9.85
CA LYS A 64 7.96 2.21 -8.89
C LYS A 64 7.60 1.22 -7.79
N LEU A 65 7.56 1.70 -6.56
CA LEU A 65 6.81 1.06 -5.49
C LEU A 65 5.33 1.33 -5.69
N VAL A 66 4.52 0.29 -5.57
CA VAL A 66 3.07 0.34 -5.71
C VAL A 66 2.42 -0.23 -4.47
N LEU A 67 1.43 0.47 -3.95
CA LEU A 67 0.54 0.03 -2.89
C LEU A 67 -0.90 0.13 -3.38
N LEU A 68 -1.64 -0.98 -3.32
CA LEU A 68 -3.07 -1.03 -3.60
C LEU A 68 -3.82 -1.34 -2.31
N MET A 69 -4.81 -0.53 -1.93
CA MET A 69 -5.61 -0.74 -0.72
C MET A 69 -7.11 -0.82 -1.04
N GLU A 70 -7.79 -1.82 -0.50
CA GLU A 70 -9.25 -1.94 -0.63
C GLU A 70 -9.98 -1.02 0.36
N LEU A 71 -10.60 0.03 -0.16
CA LEU A 71 -11.42 0.98 0.57
C LEU A 71 -12.79 1.15 -0.12
N PRO A 72 -13.61 0.09 -0.26
CA PRO A 72 -14.88 0.19 -0.98
C PRO A 72 -15.87 1.10 -0.26
N GLY A 73 -16.46 2.04 -0.99
CA GLY A 73 -17.51 2.94 -0.48
C GLY A 73 -17.02 4.12 0.34
N PHE A 74 -15.73 4.43 0.33
CA PHE A 74 -15.20 5.67 0.90
C PHE A 74 -15.38 6.84 -0.06
N SER A 75 -15.65 8.03 0.49
CA SER A 75 -15.37 9.28 -0.20
C SER A 75 -13.87 9.52 -0.25
N SER A 76 -13.36 10.06 -1.35
CA SER A 76 -11.93 10.42 -1.44
C SER A 76 -11.51 11.45 -0.39
N THR A 77 -12.45 12.28 0.09
CA THR A 77 -12.22 13.27 1.15
C THR A 77 -11.99 12.64 2.53
N ASP A 78 -12.43 11.41 2.73
CA ASP A 78 -12.29 10.69 4.00
C ASP A 78 -11.01 9.85 4.06
N ILE A 79 -10.24 9.82 2.96
CA ILE A 79 -8.99 9.07 2.86
C ILE A 79 -7.84 10.07 2.99
N ASN A 80 -7.11 9.97 4.11
CA ASN A 80 -5.90 10.74 4.35
C ASN A 80 -4.67 9.92 3.94
N VAL A 81 -3.79 10.54 3.14
CA VAL A 81 -2.52 9.96 2.70
C VAL A 81 -1.39 10.94 3.03
N GLU A 82 -0.49 10.54 3.90
CA GLU A 82 0.68 11.32 4.31
C GLU A 82 1.95 10.57 3.90
N CYS A 83 2.89 11.26 3.26
CA CYS A 83 4.16 10.70 2.83
C CYS A 83 5.29 11.66 3.20
N GLY A 84 6.27 11.17 3.95
CA GLY A 84 7.39 11.97 4.44
C GLY A 84 8.16 11.26 5.53
N TRP A 85 9.34 11.79 5.88
CA TRP A 85 10.21 11.23 6.93
C TRP A 85 10.54 9.73 6.76
N GLY A 86 10.57 9.25 5.51
CA GLY A 86 10.79 7.83 5.20
C GLY A 86 9.59 6.93 5.47
N GLU A 87 8.38 7.50 5.57
CA GLU A 87 7.15 6.77 5.89
C GLU A 87 5.99 7.16 4.96
N LEU A 88 5.07 6.21 4.79
CA LEU A 88 3.78 6.37 4.14
C LEU A 88 2.69 5.98 5.14
N ILE A 89 1.77 6.88 5.43
CA ILE A 89 0.64 6.69 6.35
C ILE A 89 -0.65 6.86 5.57
N ILE A 90 -1.59 5.94 5.77
CA ILE A 90 -2.90 5.96 5.13
C ILE A 90 -3.94 5.72 6.23
N SER A 91 -4.86 6.66 6.39
CA SER A 91 -5.83 6.62 7.49
C SER A 91 -7.16 7.27 7.11
N GLY A 92 -8.21 7.01 7.88
CA GLY A 92 -9.50 7.63 7.62
C GLY A 92 -10.67 7.02 8.36
N PRO A 93 -11.78 7.77 8.53
CA PRO A 93 -13.02 7.24 9.06
C PRO A 93 -13.83 6.52 7.98
N ARG A 94 -14.56 5.50 8.41
CA ARG A 94 -15.71 4.93 7.72
C ARG A 94 -16.94 5.18 8.56
N ASN A 95 -17.89 5.94 8.02
CA ASN A 95 -19.08 6.39 8.74
C ASN A 95 -19.81 5.19 9.40
N LYS A 96 -20.00 5.27 10.72
CA LYS A 96 -20.68 4.24 11.52
C LYS A 96 -22.20 4.31 11.37
N ASP A 97 -22.71 5.49 11.00
CA ASP A 97 -24.12 5.85 10.96
C ASP A 97 -24.68 5.90 9.53
N GLU A 98 -23.86 5.57 8.51
CA GLU A 98 -24.22 5.57 7.08
C GLU A 98 -25.54 4.82 6.80
N LEU A 99 -25.79 3.71 7.50
CA LEU A 99 -27.04 2.96 7.36
C LEU A 99 -28.25 3.76 7.87
N TYR A 100 -28.14 4.40 9.02
CA TYR A 100 -29.22 5.17 9.64
C TYR A 100 -29.47 6.49 8.92
N GLU A 101 -28.42 7.15 8.43
CA GLU A 101 -28.54 8.35 7.59
C GLU A 101 -29.29 8.05 6.29
N LYS A 102 -29.03 6.90 5.67
CA LYS A 102 -29.59 6.53 4.37
C LYS A 102 -30.99 5.93 4.44
N PHE A 103 -31.28 5.16 5.48
CA PHE A 103 -32.52 4.36 5.57
C PHE A 103 -33.38 4.69 6.79
N GLY A 104 -32.96 5.64 7.64
CA GLY A 104 -33.64 6.06 8.86
C GLY A 104 -33.28 5.23 10.09
N ASN A 105 -33.81 5.62 11.25
CA ASN A 105 -33.44 5.02 12.54
C ASN A 105 -34.16 3.70 12.85
N ASN A 106 -35.24 3.36 12.14
CA ASN A 106 -36.06 2.17 12.40
C ASN A 106 -35.64 0.97 11.55
N LEU A 107 -34.40 0.51 11.71
CA LEU A 107 -33.83 -0.62 10.96
C LEU A 107 -33.79 -1.88 11.83
N ASP A 108 -34.38 -2.97 11.35
CA ASP A 108 -34.19 -4.32 11.90
C ASP A 108 -32.97 -4.97 11.24
N ILE A 109 -31.80 -4.84 11.87
CA ILE A 109 -30.53 -5.32 11.32
C ILE A 109 -30.40 -6.82 11.57
N HIS A 110 -30.56 -7.62 10.52
CA HIS A 110 -30.39 -9.08 10.61
C HIS A 110 -28.91 -9.53 10.61
N ILE A 111 -28.05 -8.90 9.80
CA ILE A 111 -26.62 -9.24 9.65
C ILE A 111 -25.81 -7.95 9.44
N ARG A 112 -24.67 -7.80 10.13
CA ARG A 112 -23.76 -6.66 9.99
C ARG A 112 -22.29 -7.08 9.94
N GLU A 113 -21.78 -7.30 8.74
CA GLU A 113 -20.40 -7.74 8.50
C GLU A 113 -19.47 -6.62 8.01
N ARG A 114 -20.06 -5.57 7.41
CA ARG A 114 -19.31 -4.39 6.94
C ARG A 114 -18.60 -3.74 8.12
N LYS A 115 -17.28 -3.67 8.06
CA LYS A 115 -16.46 -2.96 9.05
C LYS A 115 -16.73 -1.45 8.97
N VAL A 116 -16.77 -0.78 10.12
CA VAL A 116 -16.96 0.69 10.27
C VAL A 116 -16.02 1.24 11.34
N GLY A 117 -15.88 2.56 11.42
CA GLY A 117 -15.05 3.24 12.42
C GLY A 117 -13.80 3.86 11.82
N TYR A 118 -12.61 3.58 12.33
CA TYR A 118 -11.37 4.22 11.87
C TYR A 118 -10.32 3.19 11.48
N PHE A 119 -9.56 3.49 10.41
CA PHE A 119 -8.39 2.71 10.02
C PHE A 119 -7.13 3.58 10.02
N TYR A 120 -6.00 2.92 10.24
CA TYR A 120 -4.67 3.53 10.17
C TYR A 120 -3.66 2.45 9.77
N ARG A 121 -2.99 2.64 8.63
CA ARG A 121 -1.90 1.79 8.17
C ARG A 121 -0.66 2.63 7.92
N ARG A 122 0.50 2.10 8.31
CA ARG A 122 1.77 2.82 8.26
C ARG A 122 2.86 1.92 7.70
N PHE A 123 3.62 2.47 6.77
CA PHE A 123 4.66 1.75 6.04
C PHE A 123 5.95 2.56 6.07
N LYS A 124 7.07 1.88 6.28
CA LYS A 124 8.39 2.44 6.12
C LYS A 124 8.84 2.30 4.66
N LEU A 125 9.30 3.40 4.09
CA LEU A 125 9.84 3.48 2.74
C LEU A 125 11.31 3.02 2.73
N PRO A 126 11.78 2.41 1.64
CA PRO A 126 13.20 2.15 1.46
C PRO A 126 13.95 3.43 1.12
N ASN A 127 15.26 3.46 1.39
CA ASN A 127 16.09 4.66 1.22
C ASN A 127 16.15 5.21 -0.22
N ASN A 128 15.83 4.37 -1.21
CA ASN A 128 15.84 4.78 -2.61
C ASN A 128 14.47 5.28 -3.11
N ALA A 129 13.43 5.26 -2.29
CA ALA A 129 12.15 5.86 -2.63
C ALA A 129 12.25 7.39 -2.67
N ILE A 130 11.65 8.00 -3.68
CA ILE A 130 11.60 9.44 -3.88
C ILE A 130 10.21 9.92 -3.45
N ASP A 131 10.05 10.23 -2.16
CA ASP A 131 8.76 10.63 -1.56
C ASP A 131 7.99 11.70 -2.34
N LYS A 132 8.68 12.72 -2.87
CA LYS A 132 8.11 13.81 -3.68
C LYS A 132 7.50 13.37 -5.01
N SER A 133 7.78 12.15 -5.47
CA SER A 133 7.23 11.60 -6.71
C SER A 133 5.87 10.92 -6.52
N ILE A 134 5.33 10.92 -5.30
CA ILE A 134 4.11 10.19 -4.97
C ILE A 134 2.95 10.60 -5.89
N SER A 135 2.26 9.59 -6.42
CA SER A 135 1.03 9.72 -7.18
C SER A 135 -0.04 8.86 -6.54
N VAL A 136 -1.25 9.40 -6.39
CA VAL A 136 -2.37 8.74 -5.73
C VAL A 136 -3.58 8.77 -6.65
N GLY A 137 -4.18 7.61 -6.88
CA GLY A 137 -5.46 7.45 -7.56
C GLY A 137 -6.44 6.69 -6.67
N TYR A 138 -7.73 6.96 -6.81
CA TYR A 138 -8.77 6.19 -6.13
C TYR A 138 -9.92 5.93 -7.10
N SER A 139 -10.16 4.66 -7.39
CA SER A 139 -11.20 4.26 -8.34
C SER A 139 -11.73 2.87 -7.99
N ASN A 140 -13.02 2.65 -8.17
CA ASN A 140 -13.68 1.36 -7.93
C ASN A 140 -13.42 0.78 -6.52
N GLY A 141 -13.27 1.64 -5.51
CA GLY A 141 -12.98 1.22 -4.14
C GLY A 141 -11.54 0.79 -3.89
N ILE A 142 -10.62 1.04 -4.82
CA ILE A 142 -9.19 0.74 -4.68
C ILE A 142 -8.40 2.06 -4.66
N LEU A 143 -7.61 2.24 -3.61
CA LEU A 143 -6.60 3.31 -3.51
C LEU A 143 -5.29 2.78 -4.11
N ASP A 144 -4.78 3.45 -5.15
CA ASP A 144 -3.55 3.15 -5.87
C ASP A 144 -2.52 4.24 -5.55
N ILE A 145 -1.45 3.88 -4.84
CA ILE A 145 -0.34 4.77 -4.49
C ILE A 145 0.92 4.28 -5.20
N ARG A 146 1.60 5.20 -5.90
CA ARG A 146 2.84 4.92 -6.63
C ARG A 146 3.94 5.88 -6.24
N ILE A 147 5.14 5.37 -5.99
CA ILE A 147 6.32 6.15 -5.60
C ILE A 147 7.51 5.69 -6.45
N GLU A 148 8.17 6.60 -7.14
CA GLU A 148 9.38 6.30 -7.91
C GLU A 148 10.54 5.93 -6.98
N CYS A 149 11.35 4.97 -7.43
CA CYS A 149 12.59 4.61 -6.78
C CYS A 149 13.77 5.07 -7.64
N SER A 150 14.84 5.57 -7.04
CA SER A 150 16.06 5.82 -7.80
C SER A 150 16.70 4.51 -8.24
N GLN A 151 17.20 4.47 -9.49
CA GLN A 151 18.01 3.35 -9.95
C GLN A 151 19.31 3.31 -9.16
N PHE A 152 19.71 2.12 -8.72
CA PHE A 152 20.95 1.95 -7.99
C PHE A 152 22.15 2.19 -8.90
N SER A 153 23.16 2.89 -8.39
CA SER A 153 24.51 2.86 -8.94
C SER A 153 25.37 2.01 -8.00
N GLU A 154 26.13 1.06 -8.56
CA GLU A 154 27.04 0.26 -7.73
C GLU A 154 28.07 1.14 -7.02
N MET A 155 28.43 0.73 -5.79
CA MET A 155 29.49 1.41 -5.04
C MET A 155 30.79 1.33 -5.84
N ARG A 156 31.21 2.46 -6.39
CA ARG A 156 32.46 2.58 -7.12
C ARG A 156 33.56 3.16 -6.24
N ARG A 157 34.78 2.67 -6.42
CA ARG A 157 35.96 3.32 -5.85
C ARG A 157 36.12 4.71 -6.48
N VAL A 158 36.25 5.73 -5.65
CA VAL A 158 36.56 7.10 -6.09
C VAL A 158 38.05 7.32 -5.85
N GLN A 159 38.77 7.85 -6.86
CA GLN A 159 40.16 8.24 -6.72
C GLN A 159 40.25 9.60 -6.00
N ILE A 160 41.26 9.77 -5.15
CA ILE A 160 41.53 11.03 -4.45
C ILE A 160 42.55 11.81 -5.28
N ASP A 161 42.12 12.94 -5.83
CA ASP A 161 43.05 13.89 -6.45
C ASP A 161 43.69 14.76 -5.36
N ALA A 162 44.99 14.57 -5.12
CA ALA A 162 45.75 15.46 -4.27
C ALA A 162 46.00 16.78 -5.02
N LYS A 163 45.51 17.90 -4.47
CA LYS A 163 45.90 19.23 -4.94
C LYS A 163 47.25 19.60 -4.31
N ALA A 164 48.20 19.99 -5.14
CA ALA A 164 49.50 20.54 -4.75
C ALA A 164 49.36 21.95 -4.17
#